data_AF-A0A679FMR3-F1
#
_entry.id   AF-A0A679FMR3-F1
#
_cell.length_a   1.000
_cell.length_b   1.000
_cell.length_c   1.000
_cell.angle_alpha   90.00
_cell.angle_beta   90.00
_cell.angle_gamma   90.00
#
_symmetry.space_group_name_H-M   'P 1'
#
loop_
_entity.id
_entity.type
_entity.pdbx_description
1 polymer ?
#
loop_
_entity_poly.entity_id
_entity_poly.type
_entity_poly.pdbx_seq_one_letter_code
_entity_poly.pdbx_strand_id
1 'polypeptide(L)'
;MAKPGGTATIEATHRHRVAVNDKKGYLVAKRIMDICGALIGLICLSWLFLIVAILIKLEDPRGPVFFKQVRVGKDGREFYMYKFRSMVADAEEQLRELLKYNEVSGAMFKMKNDPRVTKVGK
;
A
#
# COMPACT_ATOMS: atom_id res chain seq x y z
N MET A 1 23.07 -15.52 39.82
CA MET A 1 22.13 -16.58 40.23
C MET A 1 21.02 -16.66 39.19
N ALA A 2 21.17 -17.55 38.21
CA ALA A 2 20.22 -17.75 37.12
C ALA A 2 19.00 -18.56 37.63
N LYS A 3 17.78 -18.16 37.24
CA LYS A 3 16.57 -18.98 37.40
C LYS A 3 16.09 -19.50 36.03
N PRO A 4 15.53 -20.72 35.97
CA PRO A 4 15.42 -21.53 34.76
C PRO A 4 14.01 -21.51 34.15
N GLY A 5 13.94 -21.84 32.85
CA GLY A 5 12.85 -22.60 32.21
C GLY A 5 11.41 -22.16 32.46
N GLY A 6 10.93 -21.21 31.66
CA GLY A 6 9.50 -21.03 31.37
C GLY A 6 9.15 -21.78 30.09
N THR A 7 8.69 -23.01 30.28
CA THR A 7 8.22 -23.98 29.29
C THR A 7 7.31 -23.38 28.21
N ALA A 8 7.60 -23.81 26.98
CA ALA A 8 6.81 -23.72 25.76
C ALA A 8 5.29 -23.79 25.98
N THR A 9 4.60 -22.69 25.74
CA THR A 9 3.15 -22.68 25.48
C THR A 9 2.80 -21.50 24.58
N ILE A 10 3.45 -21.40 23.41
CA ILE A 10 2.85 -20.67 22.27
C ILE A 10 1.93 -21.69 21.60
N GLU A 11 0.76 -21.90 22.21
CA GLU A 11 -0.26 -22.78 21.67
C GLU A 11 -0.77 -22.24 20.34
N ALA A 12 -0.63 -23.10 19.33
CA ALA A 12 -1.47 -23.19 18.15
C ALA A 12 -1.82 -21.87 17.44
N THR A 13 -0.90 -21.40 16.59
CA THR A 13 -1.29 -20.56 15.45
C THR A 13 -2.32 -21.32 14.62
N HIS A 14 -3.60 -20.98 14.80
CA HIS A 14 -4.73 -21.50 14.03
C HIS A 14 -4.51 -21.14 12.56
N ARG A 15 -3.83 -22.02 11.81
CA ARG A 15 -3.73 -21.92 10.35
C ARG A 15 -5.13 -22.13 9.80
N HIS A 16 -5.88 -21.05 9.61
CA HIS A 16 -7.05 -21.08 8.74
C HIS A 16 -6.57 -21.55 7.36
N ARG A 17 -6.73 -22.85 7.08
CA ARG A 17 -6.65 -23.36 5.72
C ARG A 17 -7.85 -22.80 5.00
N VAL A 18 -7.66 -21.64 4.37
CA VAL A 18 -8.63 -21.10 3.42
C VAL A 18 -8.77 -22.18 2.35
N ALA A 19 -9.96 -22.79 2.27
CA ALA A 19 -10.28 -23.70 1.19
C ALA A 19 -10.31 -22.88 -0.10
N VAL A 20 -9.20 -22.90 -0.84
CA VAL A 20 -9.12 -22.22 -2.13
C VAL A 20 -9.92 -23.05 -3.12
N ASN A 21 -10.93 -22.44 -3.73
CA ASN A 21 -11.70 -23.09 -4.78
C ASN A 21 -10.82 -23.24 -6.03
N ASP A 22 -10.16 -24.38 -6.16
CA ASP A 22 -9.18 -24.69 -7.22
C ASP A 22 -9.81 -25.20 -8.53
N LYS A 23 -11.15 -25.10 -8.66
CA LYS A 23 -11.81 -25.41 -9.93
C LYS A 23 -11.24 -24.48 -11.01
N LYS A 24 -10.46 -25.04 -11.94
CA LYS A 24 -9.78 -24.29 -13.01
C LYS A 24 -10.73 -23.34 -13.75
N GLY A 25 -11.97 -23.78 -14.02
CA GLY A 25 -13.01 -22.95 -14.64
C GLY A 25 -13.40 -21.71 -13.81
N TYR A 26 -13.49 -21.84 -12.48
CA TYR A 26 -13.78 -20.70 -11.59
C TYR A 26 -12.61 -19.70 -11.57
N LEU A 27 -11.37 -20.18 -11.49
CA LEU A 27 -10.19 -19.31 -11.51
C LEU A 27 -10.06 -18.54 -12.83
N VAL A 28 -10.34 -19.20 -13.97
CA VAL A 28 -10.33 -18.56 -15.29
C VAL A 28 -11.45 -17.54 -15.43
N ALA A 29 -12.69 -17.90 -15.07
CA ALA A 29 -13.83 -16.98 -15.13
C ALA A 29 -13.63 -15.76 -14.23
N LYS A 30 -13.12 -15.97 -13.00
CA LYS A 30 -12.75 -14.88 -12.10
C LYS A 30 -11.69 -13.96 -12.70
N ARG A 31 -10.64 -14.53 -13.31
CA ARG A 31 -9.58 -13.73 -13.93
C ARG A 31 -10.10 -12.88 -15.09
N ILE A 32 -11.00 -13.43 -15.92
CA ILE A 32 -11.64 -12.69 -17.00
C ILE A 32 -12.50 -11.56 -16.44
N MET A 33 -13.33 -11.85 -15.43
CA MET A 33 -14.17 -10.84 -14.77
C MET A 33 -13.33 -9.71 -14.16
N ASP A 34 -12.25 -10.04 -13.45
CA ASP A 34 -11.33 -9.06 -12.86
C ASP A 34 -10.70 -8.16 -13.94
N ILE A 35 -10.27 -8.73 -15.08
CA ILE A 35 -9.68 -7.96 -16.19
C ILE A 35 -10.73 -7.06 -16.86
N CYS A 36 -11.91 -7.59 -17.18
CA CYS A 36 -12.97 -6.83 -17.81
C CYS A 36 -13.45 -5.69 -16.90
N GLY A 37 -13.69 -5.98 -15.61
CA GLY A 37 -14.07 -4.99 -14.61
C GLY A 37 -13.00 -3.91 -14.42
N ALA A 38 -11.73 -4.30 -14.34
CA ALA A 38 -10.62 -3.36 -14.25
C ALA A 38 -10.49 -2.48 -15.50
N LEU A 39 -10.67 -3.03 -16.70
CA LEU A 39 -10.57 -2.27 -17.95
C LEU A 39 -11.70 -1.23 -18.05
N ILE A 40 -12.94 -1.65 -17.76
CA ILE A 40 -14.10 -0.74 -17.77
C ILE A 40 -13.91 0.35 -16.72
N GLY A 41 -13.52 -0.02 -15.49
CA GLY A 41 -13.24 0.93 -14.42
C GLY A 41 -12.14 1.92 -14.80
N LEU A 42 -11.07 1.44 -15.46
CA LEU A 42 -9.97 2.30 -15.92
C LEU A 42 -10.41 3.29 -16.99
N ILE A 43 -11.25 2.86 -17.95
CA ILE A 43 -11.78 3.76 -18.99
C ILE A 43 -12.71 4.81 -18.37
N CYS A 44 -13.66 4.38 -17.53
CA CYS A 44 -14.60 5.28 -16.88
C CYS A 44 -13.91 6.29 -15.93
N LEU A 45 -12.81 5.90 -15.28
CA LEU A 45 -12.06 6.76 -14.36
C LEU A 45 -10.86 7.45 -15.02
N SER A 46 -10.58 7.19 -16.30
CA SER A 46 -9.39 7.71 -17.01
C SER A 46 -9.31 9.24 -16.98
N TRP A 47 -10.45 9.91 -17.23
CA TRP A 47 -10.56 11.37 -17.15
C TRP A 47 -10.24 11.94 -15.76
N LEU A 48 -10.68 11.27 -14.69
CA LEU A 48 -10.40 11.66 -13.32
C LEU A 48 -8.93 11.42 -12.98
N PHE A 49 -8.35 10.31 -13.43
CA PHE A 49 -6.92 10.05 -13.30
C PHE A 49 -6.07 11.10 -14.01
N LEU A 50 -6.52 11.62 -15.16
CA LEU A 50 -5.84 12.71 -15.85
C LEU A 50 -5.87 14.00 -15.01
N ILE A 51 -7.03 14.36 -14.45
CA ILE A 51 -7.16 15.54 -13.58
C ILE A 51 -6.25 15.41 -12.35
N VAL A 52 -6.28 14.26 -11.68
CA VAL A 52 -5.43 13.98 -10.52
C VAL A 52 -3.94 14.03 -10.90
N ALA A 53 -3.57 13.49 -12.07
CA ALA A 53 -2.20 13.55 -12.56
C ALA A 53 -1.72 14.99 -12.80
N ILE A 54 -2.58 15.85 -13.37
CA ILE A 54 -2.28 17.27 -13.56
C ILE A 54 -2.12 17.98 -12.21
N LEU A 55 -3.04 17.77 -11.28
CA LEU A 55 -2.99 18.37 -9.94
C LEU A 55 -1.69 18.00 -9.20
N ILE A 56 -1.30 16.72 -9.24
CA ILE A 56 -0.03 16.25 -8.67
C ILE A 56 1.17 16.93 -9.36
N LYS A 57 1.13 17.10 -10.69
CA LYS A 57 2.22 17.71 -11.45
C LYS A 57 2.32 19.23 -11.25
N LEU A 58 1.20 19.90 -10.95
CA LEU A 58 1.17 21.32 -10.59
C LEU A 58 1.75 21.55 -9.19
N GLU A 59 1.49 20.66 -8.23
CA GLU A 59 2.06 20.74 -6.88
C GLU A 59 3.55 20.36 -6.87
N ASP A 60 3.94 19.32 -7.62
CA ASP A 60 5.32 18.86 -7.72
C ASP A 60 5.71 18.59 -9.19
N PRO A 61 6.26 19.61 -9.89
CA PRO A 61 6.66 19.49 -11.28
C PRO A 61 7.81 18.51 -11.51
N ARG A 62 8.63 18.22 -10.49
CA ARG A 62 9.83 17.37 -10.62
C ARG A 62 9.55 15.91 -10.27
N GLY A 63 8.53 15.64 -9.45
CA GLY A 63 8.14 14.30 -9.03
C GLY A 63 7.39 13.48 -10.11
N PRO A 64 7.50 12.13 -10.05
CA PRO A 64 6.64 11.23 -10.82
C PRO A 64 5.25 11.10 -10.18
N VAL A 65 4.20 11.07 -11.00
CA VAL A 65 2.78 10.99 -10.58
C VAL A 65 2.46 9.68 -9.84
N PHE A 66 3.07 8.57 -10.25
CA PHE A 66 2.87 7.27 -9.64
C PHE A 66 3.99 6.91 -8.66
N PHE A 67 3.61 6.43 -7.48
CA PHE A 67 4.50 5.81 -6.50
C PHE A 67 4.42 4.29 -6.61
N LYS A 68 5.58 3.62 -6.60
CA LYS A 68 5.69 2.15 -6.63
C LYS A 68 6.03 1.63 -5.23
N GLN A 69 5.25 0.69 -4.73
CA GLN A 69 5.53 -0.03 -3.48
C GLN A 69 5.62 -1.53 -3.73
N VAL A 70 6.71 -2.18 -3.30
CA VAL A 70 6.83 -3.64 -3.39
C VAL A 70 5.92 -4.30 -2.36
N ARG A 71 5.14 -5.29 -2.80
CA ARG A 71 4.28 -6.12 -1.95
C ARG A 71 4.40 -7.59 -2.37
N VAL A 72 4.20 -8.49 -1.41
CA VAL A 72 4.18 -9.94 -1.66
C VAL A 72 2.78 -10.34 -2.16
N GLY A 73 2.72 -10.95 -3.33
CA GLY A 73 1.50 -11.37 -4.01
C GLY A 73 1.28 -12.89 -3.98
N LYS A 74 0.49 -13.38 -4.95
CA LYS A 74 0.15 -14.80 -5.07
C LYS A 74 1.42 -15.64 -5.21
N ASP A 75 1.46 -16.79 -4.52
CA ASP A 75 2.56 -17.74 -4.53
C ASP A 75 3.89 -17.15 -4.02
N GLY A 76 3.83 -16.11 -3.17
CA GLY A 76 5.01 -15.44 -2.61
C GLY A 76 5.76 -14.55 -3.61
N ARG A 77 5.22 -14.34 -4.81
CA ARG A 77 5.86 -13.50 -5.83
C ARG A 77 5.69 -12.03 -5.49
N GLU A 78 6.80 -11.29 -5.47
CA GLU A 78 6.76 -9.85 -5.28
C GLU A 78 6.13 -9.16 -6.51
N PHE A 79 5.32 -8.13 -6.27
CA PHE A 79 4.77 -7.27 -7.30
C PHE A 79 4.85 -5.80 -6.88
N TYR A 80 4.99 -4.93 -7.88
CA TYR A 80 4.93 -3.50 -7.68
C TYR A 80 3.48 -3.04 -7.64
N MET A 81 3.05 -2.53 -6.49
CA MET A 81 1.78 -1.84 -6.32
C MET A 81 1.98 -0.37 -6.71
N TYR A 82 1.34 0.03 -7.81
CA TYR A 82 1.31 1.42 -8.25
C TYR A 82 0.14 2.16 -7.59
N LYS A 83 0.41 3.35 -7.06
CA LYS A 83 -0.60 4.25 -6.51
C LYS A 83 -0.31 5.70 -6.92
N PHE A 84 -1.31 6.56 -6.92
CA PHE A 84 -1.08 7.99 -7.05
C PHE A 84 -0.25 8.50 -5.88
N ARG A 85 0.72 9.34 -6.18
CA ARG A 85 1.55 10.00 -5.18
C ARG A 85 0.69 11.03 -4.44
N SER A 86 0.53 10.84 -3.13
CA SER A 86 -0.15 11.77 -2.23
C SER A 86 0.82 12.56 -1.34
N MET A 87 2.13 12.35 -1.50
CA MET A 87 3.19 12.97 -0.71
C MET A 87 4.18 13.70 -1.62
N VAL A 88 4.69 14.85 -1.19
CA VAL A 88 5.68 15.67 -1.93
C VAL A 88 6.99 14.89 -2.15
N ALA A 89 7.76 15.16 -3.21
CA ALA A 89 9.03 14.47 -3.45
C ALA A 89 10.03 14.54 -2.28
N ASP A 90 10.04 15.64 -1.52
CA ASP A 90 10.87 15.83 -0.32
C ASP A 90 10.33 15.16 0.96
N ALA A 91 9.27 14.34 0.86
CA ALA A 91 8.67 13.72 2.03
C ALA A 91 9.63 12.81 2.82
N GLU A 92 10.66 12.23 2.18
CA GLU A 92 11.70 11.46 2.87
C GLU A 92 12.68 12.33 3.66
N GLU A 93 13.02 13.51 3.14
CA GLU A 93 13.91 14.46 3.82
C GLU A 93 13.18 15.11 5.00
N GLN A 94 11.93 15.54 4.78
CA GLN A 94 11.06 16.03 5.84
C GLN A 94 10.69 14.95 6.86
N LEU A 95 10.69 13.65 6.50
CA LEU A 95 10.47 12.56 7.47
C LEU A 95 11.51 12.60 8.58
N ARG A 96 12.79 12.83 8.24
CA ARG A 96 13.89 12.82 9.21
C ARG A 96 13.70 13.89 10.28
N GLU A 97 13.20 15.07 9.88
CA GLU A 97 12.92 16.17 10.80
C GLU A 97 11.63 15.94 11.59
N LEU A 98 10.60 15.36 10.94
CA LEU A 98 9.29 15.14 11.52
C LEU A 98 9.21 13.93 12.46
N LEU A 99 10.15 12.98 12.39
CA LEU A 99 10.27 11.84 13.32
C LEU A 99 10.25 12.28 14.79
N LYS A 100 10.72 13.50 15.09
CA LYS A 100 10.70 14.10 16.44
C LYS A 100 9.28 14.37 16.96
N TYR A 101 8.30 14.50 16.06
CA TYR A 101 6.90 14.77 16.37
C TYR A 101 6.00 13.53 16.22
N ASN A 102 6.59 12.32 16.19
CA ASN A 102 5.82 11.08 16.05
C ASN A 102 4.87 10.90 17.24
N GLU A 103 3.57 10.73 16.97
CA GLU A 103 2.55 10.56 18.00
C GLU A 103 2.46 9.10 18.50
N VAL A 104 3.21 8.16 17.91
CA VAL A 104 3.14 6.72 18.21
C VAL A 104 4.53 6.17 18.51
N SER A 105 4.64 5.33 19.54
CA SER A 105 5.86 4.56 19.84
C SER A 105 5.90 3.27 19.01
N GLY A 106 6.96 3.06 18.22
CA GLY A 106 7.18 1.88 17.39
C GLY A 106 7.76 2.19 16.01
N ALA A 107 7.81 1.20 15.12
CA ALA A 107 8.35 1.34 13.75
C ALA A 107 7.41 2.10 12.78
N MET A 108 6.27 2.61 13.26
CA MET A 108 5.28 3.33 12.47
C MET A 108 5.33 4.82 12.80
N PHE A 109 5.50 5.65 11.78
CA PHE A 109 5.35 7.09 11.90
C PHE A 109 3.88 7.48 11.66
N LYS A 110 3.26 8.15 12.62
CA LYS A 110 1.88 8.67 12.50
C LYS A 110 1.81 10.06 13.11
N MET A 111 1.29 11.00 12.33
CA MET A 111 1.07 12.39 12.71
C MET A 111 -0.27 12.82 12.13
N LYS A 112 -1.16 13.44 12.93
CA LYS A 112 -2.52 13.80 12.46
C LYS A 112 -2.53 14.83 11.33
N ASN A 113 -1.63 15.81 11.39
CA ASN A 113 -1.47 16.84 10.37
C ASN A 113 -0.06 16.74 9.79
N ASP A 114 0.14 15.79 8.90
CA ASP A 114 1.43 15.59 8.24
C ASP A 114 1.61 16.63 7.10
N PRO A 115 2.58 17.56 7.21
CA PRO A 115 2.81 18.59 6.19
C PRO A 115 3.35 18.02 4.87
N ARG A 116 3.73 16.73 4.85
CA ARG A 116 4.24 16.05 3.66
C ARG A 116 3.14 15.55 2.72
N VAL A 117 1.89 15.52 3.20
CA VAL A 117 0.73 15.16 2.38
C VAL A 117 0.40 16.35 1.50
N THR A 118 0.27 16.11 0.20
CA THR A 118 -0.09 17.18 -0.75
C THR A 118 -1.51 17.68 -0.48
N LYS A 119 -1.85 18.92 -0.86
CA LYS A 119 -3.19 19.47 -0.59
C LYS A 119 -4.27 18.69 -1.34
N VAL A 120 -3.91 18.10 -2.47
CA VAL A 120 -4.75 17.20 -3.27
C VAL A 120 -4.98 15.85 -2.59
N GLY A 121 -4.05 15.41 -1.74
CA GLY A 121 -4.09 14.11 -1.05
C GLY A 121 -4.69 14.13 0.37
N LYS A 122 -5.16 15.29 0.84
CA LYS A 122 -5.69 15.50 2.20
C LYS A 122 -7.21 15.37 2.22
#